data_AF-A0AAW9DMI0-F1
#
_entry.id   AF-A0AAW9DMI0-F1
#
_cell.length_a   1.000
_cell.length_b   1.000
_cell.length_c   1.000
_cell.angle_alpha   90.00
_cell.angle_beta   90.00
_cell.angle_gamma   90.00
#
_symmetry.space_group_name_H-M   'P 1'
#
loop_
_entity.id
_entity.type
_entity.pdbx_description
1 polymer ?
#
loop_
_entity_poly.entity_id
_entity_poly.type
_entity_poly.pdbx_seq_one_letter_code
_entity_poly.pdbx_strand_id
1 'polypeptide(L)' 'MAFNLRNLSVLAYANGFTLWHYRAGEEQLAALDGETYFAEAGDLIAPGDIIMASGSHGARMGAVSRRGAHLVLNAM' A
#
# COMPACT_ATOMS: atom_id res chain seq x y z
N MET A 1 -5.03 2.39 13.66
CA MET A 1 -5.44 0.99 13.42
C MET A 1 -4.32 0.30 12.66
N ALA A 2 -4.18 -1.02 12.76
CA ALA A 2 -3.05 -1.76 12.17
C ALA A 2 -3.40 -2.29 10.77
N PHE A 3 -2.40 -2.38 9.91
CA PHE A 3 -2.50 -3.00 8.59
C PHE A 3 -3.04 -4.43 8.68
N ASN A 4 -3.84 -4.83 7.69
CA ASN A 4 -4.34 -6.20 7.58
C ASN A 4 -3.96 -6.79 6.23
N LEU A 5 -3.06 -7.77 6.25
CA LEU A 5 -2.57 -8.42 5.04
C LEU A 5 -3.68 -9.03 4.17
N ARG A 6 -4.79 -9.50 4.76
CA ARG A 6 -5.92 -10.07 4.01
C ARG A 6 -6.69 -9.05 3.18
N ASN A 7 -6.48 -7.76 3.45
CA ASN A 7 -7.06 -6.68 2.66
C ASN A 7 -6.16 -6.24 1.51
N LEU A 8 -4.96 -6.79 1.38
CA LEU A 8 -4.04 -6.55 0.28
C LEU A 8 -4.22 -7.65 -0.77
N SER A 9 -4.44 -7.27 -2.03
CA SER A 9 -4.63 -8.19 -3.14
C SER A 9 -3.88 -7.73 -4.37
N VAL A 10 -3.28 -8.67 -5.09
CA VAL A 10 -2.67 -8.39 -6.39
C VAL A 10 -3.77 -8.21 -7.43
N LEU A 11 -3.66 -7.16 -8.24
CA LEU A 11 -4.49 -6.94 -9.41
C LEU A 11 -3.79 -7.36 -10.70
N ALA A 12 -2.52 -7.00 -10.85
CA ALA A 12 -1.76 -7.26 -12.07
C ALA A 12 -0.25 -7.28 -11.83
N TYR A 13 0.45 -8.02 -12.68
CA TYR A 13 1.90 -7.93 -12.86
C TYR A 13 2.16 -7.37 -14.26
N ALA A 14 2.90 -6.25 -14.34
CA ALA A 14 3.17 -5.60 -15.62
C ALA A 14 4.49 -4.83 -15.58
N ASN A 15 5.26 -4.85 -16.67
CA ASN A 15 6.45 -3.99 -16.86
C ASN A 15 7.44 -3.95 -15.67
N GLY A 16 7.57 -5.06 -14.93
CA GLY A 16 8.47 -5.15 -13.77
C GLY A 16 7.94 -4.53 -12.47
N PHE A 17 6.65 -4.20 -12.39
CA PHE A 17 5.97 -3.82 -11.14
C PHE A 17 4.72 -4.67 -10.90
N THR A 18 4.27 -4.70 -9.65
CA THR A 18 3.00 -5.27 -9.24
C THR A 18 2.00 -4.16 -8.91
N LEU A 19 0.80 -4.23 -9.50
CA LEU A 19 -0.33 -3.39 -9.12
C LEU A 19 -1.13 -4.11 -8.03
N TRP A 20 -1.32 -3.42 -6.92
CA TRP A 20 -2.03 -3.92 -5.75
C TRP A 20 -3.31 -3.13 -5.49
N HIS A 21 -4.28 -3.79 -4.87
CA HIS A 21 -5.42 -3.14 -4.24
C HIS A 21 -5.40 -3.40 -2.73
N TYR A 22 -5.57 -2.34 -1.94
CA TYR A 22 -5.72 -2.42 -0.49
C TYR A 22 -7.09 -1.89 -0.04
N ARG A 23 -7.84 -2.69 0.71
CA ARG A 23 -9.11 -2.26 1.31
C ARG A 23 -8.88 -1.75 2.74
N ALA A 24 -8.85 -0.42 2.91
CA ALA A 24 -8.66 0.25 4.19
C ALA A 24 -9.90 0.17 5.12
N GLY A 25 -11.10 -0.09 4.58
CA GLY A 25 -12.32 -0.18 5.39
C GLY A 25 -12.76 1.20 5.92
N GLU A 26 -13.07 1.27 7.22
CA GLU A 26 -13.40 2.54 7.92
C GLU A 26 -12.17 3.41 8.22
N GLU A 27 -10.97 2.95 7.89
CA GLU A 27 -9.75 3.69 8.13
C GLU A 27 -9.64 4.91 7.22
N GLN A 28 -9.09 5.99 7.77
CA GLN A 28 -8.71 7.15 6.98
C GLN A 28 -7.51 6.77 6.10
N LEU A 29 -7.61 7.05 4.80
CA LEU A 29 -6.55 6.81 3.82
C LEU A 29 -5.23 7.53 4.13
N ALA A 30 -5.24 8.51 5.05
CA ALA A 30 -4.03 9.17 5.57
C ALA A 30 -3.20 8.26 6.49
N ALA A 31 -3.80 7.23 7.11
CA ALA A 31 -3.06 6.28 7.95
C ALA A 31 -2.02 5.47 7.17
N LEU A 32 -2.22 5.32 5.85
CA LEU A 32 -1.32 4.62 4.93
C LEU A 32 0.04 5.32 4.79
N ASP A 33 0.15 6.60 5.17
CA ASP A 33 1.39 7.38 5.12
C ASP A 33 2.35 7.04 6.29
N GLY A 34 1.91 6.21 7.23
CA GLY A 34 2.73 5.74 8.35
C GLY A 34 3.93 4.92 7.88
N GLU A 35 5.14 5.25 8.37
CA GLU A 35 6.38 4.64 7.89
C GLU A 35 6.44 3.12 8.06
N THR A 36 5.75 2.59 9.07
CA THR A 36 5.70 1.14 9.35
C THR A 36 4.38 0.50 8.96
N TYR A 37 3.47 1.25 8.31
CA TYR A 37 2.11 0.75 8.04
C TYR A 37 2.15 -0.54 7.20
N PHE A 38 3.01 -0.62 6.18
CA PHE A 38 3.14 -1.79 5.32
C PHE A 38 4.26 -2.77 5.76
N ALA A 39 4.77 -2.68 6.99
CA ALA A 39 5.90 -3.50 7.43
C ALA A 39 5.61 -5.01 7.33
N GLU A 40 4.38 -5.44 7.65
CA GLU A 40 3.95 -6.85 7.55
C GLU A 40 3.85 -7.37 6.10
N ALA A 41 3.80 -6.46 5.11
CA ALA A 41 3.80 -6.82 3.70
C ALA A 41 5.20 -6.72 3.06
N GLY A 42 6.25 -6.51 3.86
CA GLY A 42 7.61 -6.22 3.37
C GLY A 42 8.23 -7.30 2.47
N ASP A 43 7.81 -8.55 2.65
CA ASP A 43 8.27 -9.68 1.83
C ASP A 43 7.44 -9.88 0.54
N LEU A 44 6.34 -9.13 0.39
CA LEU A 44 5.39 -9.27 -0.71
C LEU A 44 5.44 -8.08 -1.67
N ILE A 45 5.56 -6.86 -1.13
CA ILE A 45 5.59 -5.64 -1.92
C ILE A 45 7.02 -5.15 -2.10
N ALA A 46 7.34 -4.62 -3.27
CA ALA A 46 8.66 -4.10 -3.59
C ALA A 46 8.60 -2.60 -3.91
N PRO A 47 9.71 -1.85 -3.71
CA PRO A 47 9.82 -0.49 -4.23
C PRO A 47 9.55 -0.47 -5.75
N GLY A 48 8.72 0.47 -6.20
CA GLY A 48 8.25 0.55 -7.58
C GLY A 48 6.86 -0.05 -7.82
N ASP A 49 6.36 -0.88 -6.90
CA ASP A 49 4.96 -1.32 -6.91
C ASP A 49 4.01 -0.15 -6.71
N ILE A 50 2.79 -0.31 -7.21
CA ILE A 50 1.71 0.70 -7.09
C ILE A 50 0.58 0.09 -6.26
N ILE A 51 0.10 0.84 -5.26
CA ILE A 51 -1.04 0.45 -4.43
C ILE A 51 -2.21 1.40 -4.69
N MET A 52 -3.34 0.83 -5.10
CA MET A 52 -4.65 1.49 -5.09
C MET A 52 -5.35 1.16 -3.77
N ALA A 53 -5.54 2.15 -2.91
CA ALA A 53 -6.22 1.96 -1.63
C ALA A 53 -7.63 2.56 -1.67
N SER A 54 -8.62 1.81 -1.20
CA SER A 54 -10.01 2.26 -1.08
C SER A 54 -10.54 2.10 0.34
N GLY A 55 -11.38 3.03 0.77
CA GLY A 55 -12.05 3.04 2.08
C GLY A 55 -13.41 3.74 1.99
N SER A 56 -14.09 3.88 3.13
CA SER A 56 -15.45 4.45 3.19
C SER A 56 -15.54 5.90 2.67
N HIS A 57 -14.42 6.63 2.66
CA HIS A 57 -14.35 8.03 2.26
C HIS A 57 -13.78 8.26 0.85
N GLY A 58 -13.48 7.20 0.10
CA GLY A 58 -12.97 7.29 -1.28
C GLY A 58 -11.79 6.36 -1.56
N ALA A 59 -10.94 6.75 -2.50
CA ALA A 59 -9.76 5.99 -2.89
C ALA A 59 -8.56 6.90 -3.16
N ARG A 60 -7.35 6.37 -3.01
CA ARG A 60 -6.09 7.00 -3.41
C ARG A 60 -5.15 5.99 -4.04
N MET A 61 -4.18 6.49 -4.79
CA MET A 61 -3.09 5.67 -5.30
C MET A 61 -1.75 6.18 -4.74
N GLY A 62 -0.78 5.28 -4.68
CA GLY A 62 0.58 5.64 -4.32
C GLY A 62 1.61 4.65 -4.84
N ALA A 63 2.85 5.12 -4.92
CA ALA A 63 4.02 4.29 -5.23
C ALA A 63 4.68 3.80 -3.94
N VAL A 64 5.03 2.52 -3.90
CA VAL A 64 5.87 1.96 -2.84
C VAL A 64 7.30 2.45 -3.05
N SER A 65 7.90 3.00 -2.00
CA SER A 65 9.31 3.42 -1.98
C SER A 65 9.98 3.02 -0.67
N ARG A 66 11.31 3.14 -0.61
CA ARG A 66 12.07 2.96 0.65
C ARG A 66 12.37 4.30 1.29
N ARG A 67 12.13 4.39 2.60
CA ARG A 67 12.66 5.44 3.48
C ARG A 67 13.47 4.77 4.59
N GLY A 68 14.80 4.79 4.46
CA GLY A 68 15.68 4.02 5.32
C GLY A 68 15.41 2.51 5.20
N ALA A 69 15.07 1.87 6.33
CA ALA A 69 14.75 0.46 6.40
C ALA A 69 13.27 0.13 6.12
N HIS A 70 12.42 1.13 5.95
CA HIS A 70 10.96 0.95 5.88
C HIS A 70 10.41 1.17 4.47
N LEU A 71 9.33 0.44 4.15
CA LEU A 71 8.54 0.66 2.94
C LEU A 71 7.43 1.66 3.24
N VAL A 72 7.36 2.70 2.42
CA VAL A 72 6.39 3.79 2.56
C VAL A 72 5.61 3.98 1.27
N LEU A 73 4.36 4.40 1.40
CA LEU A 73 3.49 4.72 0.26
C LEU A 73 3.54 6.24 0.00
N ASN A 74 4.14 6.64 -1.12
CA ASN A 74 4.11 8.04 -1.54
C ASN A 74 2.87 8.30 -2.39
N ALA A 75 2.15 9.38 -2.11
CA ALA A 75 1.04 9.83 -2.95
C ALA A 75 1.51 10.06 -4.39
N MET A 76 0.66 9.66 -5.35
CA MET A 76 0.79 10.01 -6.77
C MET A 76 -0.06 11.22 -7.11
#